data_AF-A0A9X2AG64-F1
#
_entry.id   AF-A0A9X2AG64-F1
#
_cell.length_a   1.000
_cell.length_b   1.000
_cell.length_c   1.000
_cell.angle_alpha   90.00
_cell.angle_beta   90.00
_cell.angle_gamma   90.00
#
_symmetry.space_group_name_H-M   'P 1'
#
loop_
_entity.id
_entity.type
_entity.pdbx_description
1 polymer ?
#
loop_
_entity_poly.entity_id
_entity_poly.type
_entity_poly.pdbx_seq_one_letter_code
_entity_poly.pdbx_strand_id
1 'polypeptide(L)'
;MKNKLTRIFTIVALLAGLFTSSSYGQTFGIESFDGSKQLIEISPLNERGTLTIKGARNTIHISNINYIDTVHLLNKQFLLITYHFRAGSGISAAKTLLLSTNNQTLCESFHITSLFKEEFLDFSKPLPASDSVMKTSVKTVHKVNLSLLRCNGDNYTIRATIHDERKSIDEPNTNYNNDIVSNLNFDRSKNIFYSSQEEIAPYFTRAYAKKKHSDKESIKGIFPVAKLGKQLSYYKAGKWHELPEVPE
;
A
#
# COMPACT_ATOMS: atom_id res chain seq x y z
N MET A 1 43.70 -29.47 -3.69
CA MET A 1 43.57 -27.99 -3.84
C MET A 1 42.26 -27.53 -4.52
N LYS A 2 41.14 -28.28 -4.43
CA LYS A 2 39.88 -27.96 -5.15
C LYS A 2 38.76 -27.33 -4.31
N ASN A 3 38.98 -27.00 -3.04
CA ASN A 3 37.90 -26.55 -2.13
C ASN A 3 37.95 -25.07 -1.69
N LYS A 4 38.80 -24.24 -2.30
CA LYS A 4 38.87 -22.79 -1.96
C LYS A 4 38.15 -21.88 -2.94
N LEU A 5 37.93 -22.28 -4.21
CA LEU A 5 37.25 -21.41 -5.19
C LEU A 5 35.74 -21.31 -4.96
N THR A 6 35.09 -22.34 -4.43
CA THR A 6 33.63 -22.38 -4.30
C THR A 6 33.10 -21.46 -3.20
N ARG A 7 33.90 -21.22 -2.14
CA ARG A 7 33.50 -20.32 -1.03
C ARG A 7 33.61 -18.84 -1.36
N ILE A 8 34.49 -18.46 -2.28
CA ILE A 8 34.65 -17.05 -2.69
C ILE A 8 33.42 -16.61 -3.51
N PHE A 9 32.86 -17.48 -4.36
CA PHE A 9 31.63 -17.17 -5.08
C PHE A 9 30.40 -17.07 -4.19
N THR A 10 30.32 -17.85 -3.10
CA THR A 10 29.19 -17.76 -2.15
C THR A 10 29.24 -16.46 -1.33
N ILE A 11 30.42 -15.93 -1.03
CA ILE A 11 30.58 -14.69 -0.26
C ILE A 11 30.25 -13.47 -1.14
N VAL A 12 30.59 -13.47 -2.43
CA VAL A 12 30.22 -12.38 -3.36
C VAL A 12 28.71 -12.34 -3.61
N ALA A 13 28.02 -13.50 -3.61
CA ALA A 13 26.55 -13.54 -3.72
C ALA A 13 25.83 -13.10 -2.42
N LEU A 14 26.47 -13.25 -1.25
CA LEU A 14 25.90 -12.82 0.03
C LEU A 14 26.11 -11.31 0.30
N LEU A 15 27.16 -10.70 -0.27
CA LEU A 15 27.51 -9.29 -0.06
C LEU A 15 26.83 -8.32 -1.04
N ALA A 16 26.14 -8.81 -2.07
CA ALA A 16 25.24 -7.98 -2.89
C ALA A 16 23.96 -7.53 -2.15
N GLY A 17 23.76 -8.01 -0.91
CA GLY A 17 22.63 -7.64 -0.05
C GLY A 17 22.86 -6.43 0.87
N LEU A 18 23.98 -5.72 0.77
CA LEU A 18 24.27 -4.53 1.59
C LEU A 18 24.13 -3.27 0.74
N PHE A 19 22.92 -2.72 0.73
CA PHE A 19 22.56 -1.49 0.02
C PHE A 19 23.15 -0.26 0.71
N THR A 20 23.92 0.52 -0.06
CA THR A 20 24.24 1.91 0.25
C THR A 20 23.05 2.80 -0.10
N SER A 21 22.77 3.78 0.76
CA SER A 21 21.74 4.79 0.57
C SER A 21 22.13 5.83 -0.48
N SER A 22 21.09 6.36 -1.15
CA SER A 22 20.99 7.64 -1.87
C SER A 22 21.85 7.85 -3.14
N SER A 23 21.26 7.50 -4.30
CA SER A 23 21.29 8.18 -5.62
C SER A 23 21.11 7.20 -6.78
N TYR A 24 21.39 5.91 -6.56
CA TYR A 24 21.20 4.84 -7.53
C TYR A 24 19.94 4.04 -7.20
N GLY A 25 19.17 3.67 -8.23
CA GLY A 25 17.98 2.83 -8.09
C GLY A 25 18.30 1.47 -7.46
N GLN A 26 17.28 0.81 -6.91
CA GLN A 26 17.41 -0.50 -6.28
C GLN A 26 16.90 -1.59 -7.23
N THR A 27 17.57 -2.74 -7.29
CA THR A 27 17.17 -3.87 -8.13
C THR A 27 16.89 -5.10 -7.27
N PHE A 28 15.77 -5.78 -7.52
CA PHE A 28 15.33 -6.95 -6.77
C PHE A 28 15.13 -8.15 -7.70
N GLY A 29 15.71 -9.29 -7.34
CA GLY A 29 15.44 -10.56 -8.01
C GLY A 29 14.16 -11.20 -7.47
N ILE A 30 13.24 -11.54 -8.38
CA ILE A 30 11.96 -12.17 -8.06
C ILE A 30 11.74 -13.40 -8.94
N GLU A 31 11.09 -14.42 -8.40
CA GLU A 31 10.60 -15.58 -9.15
C GLU A 31 9.16 -15.30 -9.56
N SER A 32 8.93 -15.29 -10.86
CA SER A 32 7.62 -15.12 -11.44
C SER A 32 6.77 -16.37 -11.26
N PHE A 33 5.44 -16.22 -11.32
CA PHE A 33 4.53 -17.37 -11.23
C PHE A 33 4.61 -18.34 -12.41
N ASP A 34 5.29 -17.99 -13.51
CA ASP A 34 5.64 -18.91 -14.59
C ASP A 34 6.94 -19.70 -14.31
N GLY A 35 7.58 -19.46 -13.17
CA GLY A 35 8.85 -20.07 -12.76
C GLY A 35 10.10 -19.34 -13.25
N SER A 36 9.95 -18.32 -14.10
CA SER A 36 11.08 -17.52 -14.60
C SER A 36 11.65 -16.60 -13.51
N LYS A 37 12.97 -16.40 -13.53
CA LYS A 37 13.64 -15.41 -12.68
C LYS A 37 13.64 -14.06 -13.39
N GLN A 38 13.28 -13.01 -12.68
CA GLN A 38 13.16 -11.66 -13.21
C GLN A 38 13.78 -10.64 -12.27
N LEU A 39 14.14 -9.49 -12.82
CA LEU A 39 14.60 -8.34 -12.07
C LEU A 39 13.52 -7.26 -12.09
N ILE A 40 13.28 -6.66 -10.93
CA ILE A 40 12.47 -5.45 -10.78
C ILE A 40 13.41 -4.32 -10.41
N GLU A 41 13.45 -3.27 -11.23
CA GLU A 41 14.22 -2.05 -10.96
C GLU A 41 13.29 -0.99 -10.37
N ILE A 42 13.65 -0.45 -9.21
CA ILE A 42 13.01 0.70 -8.59
C ILE A 42 13.93 1.89 -8.77
N SER A 43 13.53 2.82 -9.64
CA SER A 43 14.27 4.06 -9.84
C SER A 43 14.05 5.01 -8.64
N PRO A 44 15.03 5.90 -8.33
CA PRO A 44 14.81 6.98 -7.37
C PRO A 44 13.60 7.83 -7.75
N LEU A 45 12.96 8.46 -6.76
CA LEU A 45 11.87 9.41 -7.03
C LEU A 45 12.39 10.55 -7.91
N ASN A 46 11.66 10.87 -8.97
CA ASN A 46 11.97 12.05 -9.76
C ASN A 46 11.54 13.35 -9.05
N GLU A 47 11.90 14.50 -9.61
CA GLU A 47 11.58 15.83 -9.05
C GLU A 47 10.07 16.10 -8.87
N ARG A 48 9.22 15.32 -9.56
CA ARG A 48 7.75 15.41 -9.45
C ARG A 48 7.16 14.42 -8.44
N GLY A 49 7.99 13.76 -7.65
CA GLY A 49 7.56 12.73 -6.69
C GLY A 49 6.92 11.52 -7.39
N THR A 50 7.43 11.13 -8.57
CA THR A 50 6.97 9.94 -9.28
C THR A 50 7.94 8.78 -9.07
N LEU A 51 7.43 7.69 -8.52
CA LEU A 51 8.10 6.40 -8.46
C LEU A 51 7.94 5.67 -9.79
N THR A 52 9.05 5.16 -10.31
CA THR A 52 9.07 4.32 -11.52
C THR A 52 9.60 2.95 -11.16
N ILE A 53 8.77 1.92 -11.39
CA ILE A 53 9.10 0.52 -11.15
C ILE A 53 9.09 -0.18 -12.49
N LYS A 54 10.26 -0.65 -12.95
CA LYS A 54 10.42 -1.31 -14.24
C LYS A 54 10.53 -2.82 -14.05
N GLY A 55 9.72 -3.55 -14.81
CA GLY A 55 9.88 -4.98 -15.03
C GLY A 55 10.36 -5.24 -16.46
N ALA A 56 10.38 -6.51 -16.84
CA ALA A 56 10.87 -6.91 -18.16
C ALA A 56 9.97 -6.43 -19.32
N ARG A 57 8.64 -6.46 -19.16
CA ARG A 57 7.69 -6.10 -20.24
C ARG A 57 6.88 -4.83 -20.00
N ASN A 58 6.81 -4.35 -18.76
CA ASN A 58 6.02 -3.18 -18.41
C ASN A 58 6.66 -2.39 -17.27
N THR A 59 6.16 -1.17 -17.12
CA THR A 59 6.58 -0.21 -16.10
C THR A 59 5.36 0.29 -15.37
N ILE A 60 5.44 0.38 -14.05
CA ILE A 60 4.42 1.00 -13.18
C ILE A 60 4.93 2.38 -12.77
N HIS A 61 4.06 3.39 -12.94
CA HIS A 61 4.32 4.76 -12.51
C HIS A 61 3.33 5.16 -11.43
N ILE A 62 3.84 5.67 -10.31
CA ILE A 62 3.04 6.13 -9.18
C ILE A 62 3.46 7.56 -8.86
N SER A 63 2.53 8.49 -8.99
CA SER A 63 2.77 9.92 -8.75
C SER A 63 2.37 10.33 -7.33
N ASN A 64 2.74 11.56 -6.95
CA ASN A 64 2.41 12.19 -5.66
C ASN A 64 3.04 11.51 -4.45
N ILE A 65 4.22 10.91 -4.62
CA ILE A 65 4.99 10.30 -3.54
C ILE A 65 5.92 11.34 -2.93
N ASN A 66 5.90 11.44 -1.61
CA ASN A 66 6.82 12.29 -0.84
C ASN A 66 8.16 11.57 -0.65
N TYR A 67 8.12 10.37 -0.08
CA TYR A 67 9.30 9.51 0.09
C TYR A 67 8.90 8.04 0.12
N ILE A 68 9.87 7.17 -0.18
CA ILE A 68 9.75 5.72 -0.03
C ILE A 68 10.24 5.37 1.37
N ASP A 69 9.43 4.69 2.16
CA ASP A 69 9.74 4.30 3.53
C ASP A 69 10.49 2.97 3.56
N THR A 70 9.90 1.93 2.96
CA THR A 70 10.48 0.59 2.95
C THR A 70 10.33 -0.09 1.60
N VAL A 71 11.36 -0.84 1.22
CA VAL A 71 11.32 -1.77 0.09
C VAL A 71 11.99 -3.06 0.53
N HIS A 72 11.30 -4.19 0.44
CA HIS A 72 11.90 -5.49 0.69
C HIS A 72 11.08 -6.64 0.09
N LEU A 73 11.73 -7.78 -0.11
CA LEU A 73 11.06 -9.00 -0.53
C LEU A 73 10.31 -9.61 0.66
N LEU A 74 9.00 -9.86 0.52
CA LEU A 74 8.26 -10.67 1.50
C LEU A 74 8.63 -12.16 1.36
N ASN A 75 8.87 -12.59 0.14
CA ASN A 75 9.43 -13.89 -0.22
C ASN A 75 10.03 -13.79 -1.62
N LYS A 76 10.39 -14.93 -2.23
CA LYS A 76 10.95 -14.95 -3.59
C LYS A 76 9.98 -14.47 -4.69
N GLN A 77 8.66 -14.40 -4.45
CA GLN A 77 7.65 -14.02 -5.46
C GLN A 77 7.01 -12.65 -5.24
N PHE A 78 7.18 -12.04 -4.07
CA PHE A 78 6.49 -10.81 -3.72
C PHE A 78 7.45 -9.74 -3.19
N LEU A 79 7.40 -8.57 -3.81
CA LEU A 79 8.14 -7.37 -3.40
C LEU A 79 7.18 -6.37 -2.76
N LEU A 80 7.44 -5.97 -1.53
CA LEU A 80 6.67 -4.97 -0.81
C LEU A 80 7.37 -3.62 -0.87
N ILE A 81 6.58 -2.58 -1.18
CA ILE A 81 6.99 -1.19 -1.21
C ILE A 81 6.01 -0.40 -0.35
N THR A 82 6.49 0.30 0.67
CA THR A 82 5.69 1.28 1.43
C THR A 82 6.22 2.67 1.13
N TYR A 83 5.32 3.61 0.85
CA TYR A 83 5.67 4.98 0.54
C TYR A 83 4.65 5.97 1.11
N HIS A 84 5.10 7.17 1.42
CA HIS A 84 4.26 8.24 1.94
C HIS A 84 3.83 9.20 0.83
N PHE A 85 2.62 9.72 0.94
CA PHE A 85 2.08 10.73 0.02
C PHE A 85 1.51 11.92 0.80
N ARG A 86 1.38 13.06 0.12
CA ARG A 86 0.81 14.26 0.74
C ARG A 86 -0.71 14.14 0.81
N ALA A 87 -1.26 14.09 2.02
CA ALA A 87 -2.70 13.98 2.26
C ALA A 87 -3.35 15.26 2.82
N GLY A 88 -2.56 16.23 3.29
CA GLY A 88 -3.07 17.48 3.87
C GLY A 88 -2.17 17.98 5.00
N SER A 89 -2.48 19.16 5.54
CA SER A 89 -1.82 19.62 6.78
C SER A 89 -2.39 18.85 7.96
N GLY A 90 -1.55 18.39 8.89
CA GLY A 90 -1.98 17.58 10.03
C GLY A 90 -2.36 16.13 9.68
N ILE A 91 -2.16 15.70 8.43
CA ILE A 91 -2.45 14.34 7.97
C ILE A 91 -1.16 13.65 7.51
N SER A 92 -0.86 12.50 8.12
CA SER A 92 0.18 11.58 7.66
C SER A 92 -0.47 10.38 7.01
N ALA A 93 -0.09 10.09 5.77
CA ALA A 93 -0.63 8.95 5.03
C ALA A 93 0.46 8.19 4.28
N ALA A 94 0.30 6.87 4.21
CA ALA A 94 1.17 5.97 3.47
C ALA A 94 0.34 4.92 2.72
N LYS A 95 0.89 4.47 1.60
CA LYS A 95 0.38 3.31 0.86
C LYS A 95 1.39 2.19 0.90
N THR A 96 0.89 0.97 0.92
CA THR A 96 1.67 -0.25 0.71
C THR A 96 1.25 -0.88 -0.60
N LEU A 97 2.24 -1.10 -1.45
CA LEU A 97 2.14 -1.79 -2.73
C LEU A 97 2.88 -3.13 -2.61
N LEU A 98 2.19 -4.20 -2.96
CA LEU A 98 2.75 -5.52 -3.15
C LEU A 98 2.77 -5.84 -4.64
N LEU A 99 3.97 -6.11 -5.14
CA LEU A 99 4.21 -6.49 -6.52
C LEU A 99 4.51 -7.98 -6.61
N SER A 100 4.03 -8.57 -7.69
CA SER A 100 4.51 -9.85 -8.19
C SER A 100 4.76 -9.75 -9.69
N THR A 101 5.27 -10.83 -10.27
CA THR A 101 5.38 -10.95 -11.72
C THR A 101 4.75 -12.23 -12.22
N ASN A 102 4.09 -12.14 -13.38
CA ASN A 102 3.57 -13.29 -14.09
C ASN A 102 3.83 -13.11 -15.58
N ASN A 103 4.41 -14.10 -16.25
CA ASN A 103 4.75 -14.03 -17.68
C ASN A 103 5.52 -12.76 -18.06
N GLN A 104 6.50 -12.38 -17.23
CA GLN A 104 7.34 -11.18 -17.39
C GLN A 104 6.63 -9.82 -17.25
N THR A 105 5.38 -9.82 -16.78
CA THR A 105 4.59 -8.62 -16.52
C THR A 105 4.50 -8.38 -15.01
N LEU A 106 4.80 -7.15 -14.58
CA LEU A 106 4.55 -6.66 -13.22
C LEU A 106 3.04 -6.62 -12.97
N CYS A 107 2.62 -7.14 -11.82
CA CYS A 107 1.25 -7.11 -11.34
C CYS A 107 1.18 -6.37 -10.00
N GLU A 108 0.24 -5.42 -9.88
CA GLU A 108 -0.12 -4.80 -8.59
C GLU A 108 -0.98 -5.78 -7.78
N SER A 109 -0.32 -6.76 -7.17
CA SER A 109 -1.00 -7.82 -6.41
C SER A 109 -1.77 -7.31 -5.21
N PHE A 110 -1.31 -6.22 -4.61
CA PHE A 110 -2.07 -5.53 -3.59
C PHE A 110 -1.64 -4.07 -3.51
N HIS A 111 -2.56 -3.12 -3.39
CA HIS A 111 -2.20 -1.71 -3.31
C HIS A 111 -3.25 -0.93 -2.52
N ILE A 112 -2.91 -0.56 -1.29
CA ILE A 112 -3.84 0.04 -0.32
C ILE A 112 -3.17 1.13 0.52
N THR A 113 -3.98 2.00 1.11
CA THR A 113 -3.61 2.91 2.19
C THR A 113 -3.33 2.11 3.45
N SER A 114 -2.05 2.03 3.82
CA SER A 114 -1.58 1.27 4.99
C SER A 114 -1.39 2.14 6.22
N LEU A 115 -1.37 3.46 6.05
CA LEU A 115 -1.40 4.42 7.14
C LEU A 115 -2.29 5.59 6.74
N PHE A 116 -3.21 5.95 7.62
CA PHE A 116 -3.87 7.24 7.63
C PHE A 116 -3.91 7.72 9.08
N LYS A 117 -3.30 8.86 9.36
CA LYS A 117 -3.27 9.48 10.68
C LYS A 117 -3.61 10.95 10.52
N GLU A 118 -4.64 11.40 11.21
CA GLU A 118 -4.99 12.82 11.29
C GLU A 118 -4.97 13.29 12.75
N GLU A 119 -4.44 14.49 12.97
CA GLU A 119 -4.45 15.16 14.27
C GLU A 119 -4.85 16.62 14.03
N PHE A 120 -6.11 16.94 14.28
CA PHE A 120 -6.63 18.30 14.17
C PHE A 120 -6.68 18.97 15.55
N LEU A 121 -6.30 20.24 15.60
CA LEU A 121 -6.34 21.05 16.81
C LEU A 121 -7.70 21.75 16.93
N ASP A 122 -8.19 21.87 18.15
CA ASP A 122 -9.36 22.71 18.44
C ASP A 122 -8.98 24.19 18.34
N PHE A 123 -9.40 24.87 17.26
CA PHE A 123 -9.25 26.33 17.13
C PHE A 123 -10.51 27.09 17.59
N SER A 124 -11.57 26.40 18.03
CA SER A 124 -12.82 27.04 18.48
C SER A 124 -12.71 27.63 19.88
N LYS A 125 -11.69 27.20 20.65
CA LYS A 125 -11.38 27.73 21.99
C LYS A 125 -10.16 28.66 21.91
N PRO A 126 -10.12 29.75 22.71
CA PRO A 126 -8.96 30.63 22.75
C PRO A 126 -7.70 29.84 23.07
N LEU A 127 -6.61 30.15 22.35
CA LEU A 127 -5.29 29.58 22.60
C LEU A 127 -5.00 29.69 24.09
N PRO A 128 -4.77 28.55 24.77
CA PRO A 128 -4.72 28.59 26.20
C PRO A 128 -3.43 29.32 26.63
N ALA A 129 -3.48 30.03 27.77
CA ALA A 129 -2.37 30.86 28.24
C ALA A 129 -1.06 30.05 28.27
N SER A 130 0.06 30.73 28.04
CA SER A 130 1.38 30.31 27.54
C SER A 130 2.04 28.99 28.01
N ASP A 131 1.43 28.20 28.89
CA ASP A 131 1.97 26.96 29.46
C ASP A 131 1.11 25.71 29.21
N SER A 132 0.09 25.79 28.33
CA SER A 132 -0.82 24.67 28.08
C SER A 132 -0.77 24.18 26.64
N VAL A 133 -0.53 22.87 26.48
CA VAL A 133 -0.50 22.19 25.18
C VAL A 133 -1.90 22.26 24.55
N MET A 134 -2.01 22.78 23.32
CA MET A 134 -3.27 22.72 22.56
C MET A 134 -3.74 21.27 22.49
N LYS A 135 -4.97 21.02 22.95
CA LYS A 135 -5.55 19.69 22.90
C LYS A 135 -5.96 19.37 21.45
N THR A 136 -5.58 18.20 20.97
CA THR A 136 -6.08 17.64 19.71
C THR A 136 -7.60 17.43 19.84
N SER A 137 -8.40 18.09 19.00
CA SER A 137 -9.87 17.94 18.98
C SER A 137 -10.26 16.59 18.41
N VAL A 138 -9.63 16.19 17.32
CA VAL A 138 -9.88 14.94 16.61
C VAL A 138 -8.56 14.27 16.27
N LYS A 139 -8.47 12.99 16.65
CA LYS A 139 -7.38 12.08 16.29
C LYS A 139 -8.00 10.85 15.64
N THR A 140 -7.62 10.58 14.39
CA THR A 140 -7.94 9.32 13.71
C THR A 140 -6.65 8.60 13.33
N VAL A 141 -6.58 7.30 13.55
CA VAL A 141 -5.45 6.45 13.17
C VAL A 141 -5.99 5.18 12.54
N HIS A 142 -5.63 4.96 11.28
CA HIS A 142 -5.78 3.69 10.59
C HIS A 142 -4.38 3.21 10.21
N LYS A 143 -3.96 2.04 10.71
CA LYS A 143 -2.65 1.47 10.43
C LYS A 143 -2.76 -0.01 10.11
N VAL A 144 -2.25 -0.41 8.95
CA VAL A 144 -2.25 -1.79 8.45
C VAL A 144 -0.82 -2.30 8.36
N ASN A 145 -0.55 -3.41 9.06
CA ASN A 145 0.72 -4.13 8.94
C ASN A 145 0.46 -5.47 8.24
N LEU A 146 1.21 -5.73 7.17
CA LEU A 146 1.07 -6.95 6.38
C LEU A 146 2.16 -7.96 6.77
N SER A 147 1.77 -9.22 6.90
CA SER A 147 2.68 -10.34 7.11
C SER A 147 2.25 -11.55 6.26
N LEU A 148 3.21 -12.29 5.72
CA LEU A 148 2.93 -13.49 4.95
C LEU A 148 2.71 -14.67 5.92
N LEU A 149 1.52 -15.27 5.92
CA LEU A 149 1.18 -16.42 6.77
C LEU A 149 1.49 -17.77 6.11
N ARG A 150 1.11 -17.92 4.85
CA ARG A 150 1.26 -19.15 4.08
C ARG A 150 2.01 -18.86 2.78
N CYS A 151 2.98 -19.71 2.45
CA CYS A 151 3.86 -19.55 1.29
C CYS A 151 4.06 -20.84 0.50
N ASN A 152 3.10 -21.77 0.54
CA ASN A 152 3.25 -23.07 -0.12
C ASN A 152 2.73 -23.00 -1.56
N GLY A 153 3.65 -22.86 -2.53
CA GLY A 153 3.48 -23.11 -3.98
C GLY A 153 2.31 -22.40 -4.67
N ASP A 154 1.09 -22.79 -4.31
CA ASP A 154 -0.18 -22.32 -4.88
C ASP A 154 -1.05 -21.56 -3.86
N ASN A 155 -0.72 -21.61 -2.56
CA ASN A 155 -1.53 -21.06 -1.48
C ASN A 155 -0.76 -19.98 -0.73
N TYR A 156 -0.93 -18.74 -1.18
CA TYR A 156 -0.42 -17.56 -0.50
C TYR A 156 -1.53 -16.85 0.27
N THR A 157 -1.27 -16.56 1.54
CA THR A 157 -2.19 -15.80 2.39
C THR A 157 -1.41 -14.71 3.10
N ILE A 158 -1.89 -13.48 3.02
CA ILE A 158 -1.40 -12.35 3.81
C ILE A 158 -2.33 -12.12 4.99
N ARG A 159 -1.74 -11.95 6.16
CA ARG A 159 -2.42 -11.43 7.34
C ARG A 159 -2.18 -9.93 7.43
N ALA A 160 -3.27 -9.19 7.40
CA ALA A 160 -3.30 -7.78 7.73
C ALA A 160 -3.69 -7.63 9.21
N THR A 161 -2.79 -7.08 10.02
CA THR A 161 -3.09 -6.62 11.38
C THR A 161 -3.37 -5.13 11.32
N ILE A 162 -4.58 -4.75 11.68
CA ILE A 162 -5.13 -3.40 11.51
C ILE A 162 -5.39 -2.80 12.88
N HIS A 163 -4.84 -1.61 13.11
CA HIS A 163 -5.20 -0.77 14.24
C HIS A 163 -6.05 0.39 13.71
N ASP A 164 -7.25 0.56 14.26
CA ASP A 164 -8.21 1.58 13.86
C ASP A 164 -8.73 2.31 15.10
N GLU A 165 -8.42 3.60 15.22
CA GLU A 165 -8.73 4.45 16.36
C GLU A 165 -9.36 5.75 15.88
N ARG A 166 -10.44 6.19 16.53
CA ARG A 166 -10.94 7.56 16.46
C ARG A 166 -11.17 8.10 17.86
N LYS A 167 -10.66 9.29 18.13
CA LYS A 167 -10.90 10.06 19.35
C LYS A 167 -11.28 11.49 18.98
N SER A 168 -12.48 11.89 19.35
CA SER A 168 -13.02 13.24 19.27
C SER A 168 -13.40 13.72 20.66
N ILE A 169 -13.02 14.95 20.99
CA ILE A 169 -13.47 15.64 22.21
C ILE A 169 -14.91 16.11 22.06
N ASP A 170 -15.27 16.59 20.87
CA ASP A 170 -16.58 17.19 20.59
C ASP A 170 -17.65 16.12 20.26
N GLU A 171 -17.23 14.95 19.76
CA GLU A 171 -18.11 13.82 19.38
C GLU A 171 -17.69 12.51 20.07
N PRO A 172 -17.68 12.44 21.42
CA PRO A 172 -17.11 11.31 22.14
C PRO A 172 -17.88 10.00 21.92
N ASN A 173 -19.14 10.08 21.51
CA ASN A 173 -19.98 8.93 21.14
C ASN A 173 -19.52 8.22 19.85
N THR A 174 -18.71 8.87 19.02
CA THR A 174 -18.12 8.29 17.81
C THR A 174 -16.75 7.66 18.05
N ASN A 175 -16.24 7.74 19.28
CA ASN A 175 -14.91 7.25 19.61
C ASN A 175 -14.85 5.73 19.60
N TYR A 176 -13.76 5.21 19.05
CA TYR A 176 -13.49 3.77 19.05
C TYR A 176 -11.99 3.51 19.04
N ASN A 177 -11.62 2.30 19.46
CA ASN A 177 -10.24 1.81 19.40
C ASN A 177 -10.30 0.30 19.21
N ASN A 178 -10.01 -0.14 17.98
CA ASN A 178 -10.17 -1.51 17.56
C ASN A 178 -8.87 -2.04 16.95
N ASP A 179 -8.52 -3.27 17.34
CA ASP A 179 -7.50 -4.05 16.65
C ASP A 179 -8.19 -5.20 15.92
N ILE A 180 -7.98 -5.28 14.61
CA ILE A 180 -8.65 -6.21 13.71
C ILE A 180 -7.59 -7.03 12.96
N VAL A 181 -7.90 -8.29 12.69
CA VAL A 181 -7.09 -9.15 11.83
C VAL A 181 -7.92 -9.55 10.62
N SER A 182 -7.40 -9.31 9.43
CA SER A 182 -7.99 -9.74 8.17
C SER A 182 -7.02 -10.63 7.41
N ASN A 183 -7.54 -11.67 6.77
CA ASN A 183 -6.75 -12.60 5.96
C ASN A 183 -7.15 -12.44 4.49
N LEU A 184 -6.14 -12.25 3.64
CA LEU A 184 -6.29 -12.04 2.20
C LEU A 184 -5.65 -13.23 1.48
N ASN A 185 -6.42 -13.88 0.62
CA ASN A 185 -5.93 -15.01 -0.17
C ASN A 185 -5.50 -14.54 -1.56
N PHE A 186 -4.45 -15.16 -2.08
CA PHE A 186 -3.96 -14.86 -3.42
C PHE A 186 -4.75 -15.60 -4.50
N ASP A 187 -5.33 -14.86 -5.43
CA ASP A 187 -5.88 -15.37 -6.68
C ASP A 187 -4.76 -15.40 -7.73
N ARG A 188 -4.24 -16.58 -8.07
CA ARG A 188 -3.20 -16.71 -9.10
C ARG A 188 -3.70 -16.37 -10.51
N SER A 189 -5.00 -16.57 -10.78
CA SER A 189 -5.58 -16.24 -12.10
C SER A 189 -5.60 -14.73 -12.35
N LYS A 190 -5.80 -13.95 -11.29
CA LYS A 190 -5.82 -12.48 -11.32
C LYS A 190 -4.53 -11.83 -10.84
N ASN A 191 -3.65 -12.59 -10.19
CA ASN A 191 -2.42 -12.15 -9.53
C ASN A 191 -2.66 -11.11 -8.43
N ILE A 192 -3.71 -11.28 -7.62
CA ILE A 192 -4.11 -10.32 -6.58
C ILE A 192 -4.42 -10.97 -5.22
N PHE A 193 -4.25 -10.23 -4.13
CA PHE A 193 -4.69 -10.61 -2.79
C PHE A 193 -6.04 -9.99 -2.46
N TYR A 194 -7.02 -10.80 -2.04
CA TYR A 194 -8.36 -10.31 -1.70
C TYR A 194 -9.01 -11.19 -0.62
N SER A 195 -10.01 -10.66 0.09
CA SER A 195 -10.73 -11.36 1.16
C SER A 195 -12.07 -11.93 0.69
N SER A 196 -12.75 -11.27 -0.25
CA SER A 196 -14.11 -11.65 -0.68
C SER A 196 -14.43 -11.16 -2.10
N GLN A 197 -15.41 -11.80 -2.75
CA GLN A 197 -16.04 -11.26 -3.98
C GLN A 197 -17.35 -10.59 -3.58
N GLU A 198 -17.53 -9.31 -3.90
CA GLU A 198 -18.72 -8.55 -3.45
C GLU A 198 -19.34 -7.76 -4.57
N GLU A 199 -20.67 -7.64 -4.53
CA GLU A 199 -21.39 -6.70 -5.37
C GLU A 199 -21.14 -5.27 -4.87
N ILE A 200 -20.57 -4.45 -5.74
CA ILE A 200 -20.30 -3.04 -5.50
C ILE A 200 -21.20 -2.26 -6.45
N ALA A 201 -22.12 -1.47 -5.90
CA ALA A 201 -23.03 -0.58 -6.63
C ALA A 201 -23.06 0.90 -6.13
N PRO A 202 -21.96 1.53 -5.68
CA PRO A 202 -21.95 2.92 -5.28
C PRO A 202 -21.94 3.87 -6.50
N TYR A 203 -22.53 5.04 -6.29
CA TYR A 203 -22.48 6.16 -7.22
C TYR A 203 -21.40 7.15 -6.78
N PHE A 204 -20.50 7.53 -7.67
CA PHE A 204 -19.53 8.61 -7.41
C PHE A 204 -19.74 9.77 -8.38
N THR A 205 -19.63 10.99 -7.85
CA THR A 205 -19.63 12.21 -8.67
C THR A 205 -18.19 12.52 -9.04
N ARG A 206 -17.80 12.33 -10.30
CA ARG A 206 -16.47 12.73 -10.78
C ARG A 206 -16.53 14.19 -11.24
N ALA A 207 -15.97 15.10 -10.46
CA ALA A 207 -15.84 16.50 -10.86
C ALA A 207 -14.61 16.67 -11.78
N TYR A 208 -14.84 16.90 -13.07
CA TYR A 208 -13.76 17.21 -14.01
C TYR A 208 -13.41 18.70 -13.91
N ALA A 209 -12.22 19.04 -13.43
CA ALA A 209 -11.76 20.44 -13.31
C ALA A 209 -11.80 21.25 -14.62
N LYS A 210 -11.93 20.59 -15.78
CA LYS A 210 -11.97 21.23 -17.12
C LYS A 210 -13.32 21.18 -17.82
N LYS A 211 -14.35 20.52 -17.25
CA LYS A 211 -15.70 20.48 -17.83
C LYS A 211 -16.69 20.97 -16.78
N LYS A 212 -17.57 21.92 -17.14
CA LYS A 212 -18.71 22.37 -16.30
C LYS A 212 -19.76 21.28 -16.04
N HIS A 213 -19.49 20.02 -16.36
CA HIS A 213 -20.37 18.87 -16.14
C HIS A 213 -19.68 17.87 -15.22
N SER A 214 -20.36 17.55 -14.12
CA SER A 214 -20.05 16.39 -13.29
C SER A 214 -20.73 15.18 -13.90
N ASP A 215 -19.95 14.23 -14.41
CA ASP A 215 -20.51 12.95 -14.84
C ASP A 215 -20.58 12.04 -13.59
N LYS A 216 -21.80 11.57 -13.27
CA LYS A 216 -21.99 10.53 -12.26
C LYS A 216 -21.56 9.20 -12.89
N GLU A 217 -20.45 8.66 -12.42
CA GLU A 217 -19.99 7.34 -12.87
C GLU A 217 -20.48 6.32 -11.85
N SER A 218 -21.37 5.41 -12.29
CA SER A 218 -21.80 4.27 -11.47
C SER A 218 -20.80 3.13 -11.64
N ILE A 219 -20.30 2.60 -10.53
CA ILE A 219 -19.56 1.34 -10.54
C ILE A 219 -20.55 0.28 -10.11
N LYS A 220 -20.95 -0.60 -11.03
CA LYS A 220 -21.82 -1.74 -10.74
C LYS A 220 -21.17 -3.04 -11.20
N GLY A 221 -21.13 -4.04 -10.31
CA GLY A 221 -20.64 -5.39 -10.64
C GLY A 221 -20.13 -6.12 -9.41
N ILE A 222 -19.71 -7.37 -9.62
CA ILE A 222 -19.05 -8.18 -8.59
C ILE A 222 -17.54 -8.04 -8.77
N PHE A 223 -16.85 -7.63 -7.72
CA PHE A 223 -15.41 -7.38 -7.74
C PHE A 223 -14.68 -8.12 -6.61
N PRO A 224 -13.41 -8.50 -6.81
CA PRO A 224 -12.52 -8.85 -5.71
C PRO A 224 -12.36 -7.66 -4.76
N VAL A 225 -12.52 -7.92 -3.46
CA VAL A 225 -12.49 -6.92 -2.40
C VAL A 225 -11.49 -7.32 -1.33
N ALA A 226 -10.77 -6.34 -0.81
CA ALA A 226 -9.98 -6.43 0.41
C ALA A 226 -10.65 -5.59 1.51
N LYS A 227 -11.10 -6.27 2.57
CA LYS A 227 -11.64 -5.62 3.77
C LYS A 227 -10.56 -5.46 4.82
N LEU A 228 -10.25 -4.22 5.18
CA LEU A 228 -9.26 -3.85 6.16
C LEU A 228 -9.92 -3.01 7.26
N GLY A 229 -10.73 -3.66 8.10
CA GLY A 229 -11.57 -2.95 9.07
C GLY A 229 -12.72 -2.23 8.37
N LYS A 230 -12.90 -0.93 8.64
CA LYS A 230 -13.91 -0.09 7.97
C LYS A 230 -13.51 0.30 6.55
N GLN A 231 -12.23 0.21 6.20
CA GLN A 231 -11.76 0.52 4.85
C GLN A 231 -11.96 -0.66 3.91
N LEU A 232 -12.54 -0.37 2.75
CA LEU A 232 -12.79 -1.34 1.68
C LEU A 232 -12.08 -0.89 0.41
N SER A 233 -11.29 -1.81 -0.16
CA SER A 233 -10.68 -1.63 -1.47
C SER A 233 -11.15 -2.70 -2.43
N TYR A 234 -11.41 -2.32 -3.69
CA TYR A 234 -11.83 -3.25 -4.74
C TYR A 234 -10.88 -3.23 -5.93
N TYR A 235 -10.79 -4.37 -6.61
CA TYR A 235 -9.93 -4.52 -7.78
C TYR A 235 -10.73 -4.44 -9.08
N LYS A 236 -10.38 -3.49 -9.95
CA LYS A 236 -11.01 -3.31 -11.27
C LYS A 236 -10.00 -2.83 -12.29
N ALA A 237 -10.02 -3.46 -13.47
CA ALA A 237 -9.22 -3.08 -14.63
C ALA A 237 -7.71 -2.94 -14.34
N GLY A 238 -7.14 -3.93 -13.65
CA GLY A 238 -5.70 -3.97 -13.37
C GLY A 238 -5.25 -3.21 -12.12
N LYS A 239 -6.16 -2.52 -11.42
CA LYS A 239 -5.81 -1.61 -10.32
C LYS A 239 -6.72 -1.78 -9.11
N TRP A 240 -6.16 -1.46 -7.95
CA TRP A 240 -6.89 -1.31 -6.70
C TRP A 240 -7.47 0.10 -6.56
N HIS A 241 -8.68 0.17 -6.05
CA HIS A 241 -9.41 1.41 -5.79
C HIS A 241 -9.97 1.35 -4.36
N GLU A 242 -9.82 2.44 -3.63
CA GLU A 242 -10.40 2.59 -2.28
C GLU A 242 -11.80 3.19 -2.41
N LEU A 243 -12.78 2.60 -1.72
CA LEU A 243 -14.06 3.25 -1.54
C LEU A 243 -13.91 4.35 -0.48
N PRO A 244 -14.45 5.56 -0.71
CA PRO A 244 -14.57 6.53 0.37
C PRO A 244 -15.45 5.94 1.47
N GLU A 245 -15.11 6.23 2.73
CA GLU A 245 -15.98 5.88 3.87
C GLU A 245 -17.38 6.44 3.59
N VAL A 246 -18.36 5.56 3.51
CA VAL A 246 -19.77 5.97 3.45
C VAL A 246 -20.15 6.29 4.89
N PRO A 247 -20.52 7.54 5.21
CA PRO A 247 -21.08 7.85 6.52
C PRO A 247 -22.35 7.01 6.68
N GLU A 248 -22.39 6.17 7.72
CA GLU A 248 -23.62 5.50 8.16
C GLU A 248 -24.63 6.49 8.72
#